data_AF-A0A660VYC5-F1
#
_entry.id   AF-A0A660VYC5-F1
#
_cell.length_a   1.000
_cell.length_b   1.000
_cell.length_c   1.000
_cell.angle_alpha   90.00
_cell.angle_beta   90.00
_cell.angle_gamma   90.00
#
_symmetry.space_group_name_H-M   'P 1'
#
loop_
_entity.id
_entity.type
_entity.pdbx_description
1 polymer ?
#
loop_
_entity_poly.entity_id
_entity_poly.type
_entity_poly.pdbx_seq_one_letter_code
_entity_poly.pdbx_strand_id
1 'polypeptide(L)'
;MLLLCWLVALTLAPAARGQDDDEDPRVELIDPYTRFDPEAWAAAGYEPSRRFPFGDDHGTREVEELLGEVQLLWVETAHFRIGSSLPAHKLENDEKKAMKVELGRLRERLPKVKKSARVLDRWLRLHLYAMWLEETYDDFLGRLQLTDADFPTVAEVQAAAAAAEAARAAAAEREAAPEDGSLADAGSSPGDGNSPAAADSAPAPALRGAGPYLGMREKFCVLLLEKKSSLGRYCTRWGMQGPASPQRFNFHRRGCMGMATSWEFFDEDWKREDALRGSVTWSVLQMLSSSFKGYAHMPPAWFADGLSAWYQRRVNPRFPTFSSMEGSGRLAAKQWNWPPKVRARVKADYYPTLDEMLGWRRSDVHGYADHMLAWSRVDWLMNHDEGAFGRFMERLKDPLPVEPGVAPSEDDVEPRAREALELAWGMTPEQLDAAWAEWVLDTYPRK
;
A
#
# COMPACT_ATOMS: atom_id res chain seq x y z
N MET A 1 28.66 0.29 -89.84
CA MET A 1 27.18 0.37 -89.83
C MET A 1 26.65 -0.98 -89.39
N LEU A 2 25.74 -1.01 -88.41
CA LEU A 2 25.13 -2.16 -87.68
C LEU A 2 25.91 -2.57 -86.39
N LEU A 3 25.57 -2.06 -85.19
CA LEU A 3 24.48 -2.42 -84.23
C LEU A 3 24.54 -3.85 -83.69
N LEU A 4 24.88 -4.01 -82.40
CA LEU A 4 24.07 -4.74 -81.41
C LEU A 4 24.62 -4.49 -79.99
N CYS A 5 23.90 -3.69 -79.20
CA CYS A 5 24.08 -3.55 -77.76
C CYS A 5 23.28 -4.65 -77.04
N TRP A 6 23.92 -5.44 -76.19
CA TRP A 6 23.24 -6.36 -75.27
C TRP A 6 22.84 -5.63 -74.00
N LEU A 7 21.53 -5.50 -73.79
CA LEU A 7 20.91 -4.98 -72.57
C LEU A 7 20.58 -6.18 -71.67
N VAL A 8 21.27 -6.32 -70.54
CA VAL A 8 20.94 -7.31 -69.50
C VAL A 8 19.90 -6.66 -68.57
N ALA A 9 18.65 -7.09 -68.69
CA ALA A 9 17.59 -6.73 -67.76
C ALA A 9 17.70 -7.61 -66.50
N LEU A 10 18.19 -7.05 -65.39
CA LEU A 10 18.05 -7.65 -64.06
C LEU A 10 16.58 -7.47 -63.62
N THR A 11 15.82 -8.55 -63.60
CA THR A 11 14.52 -8.63 -62.95
C THR A 11 14.71 -8.80 -61.45
N LEU A 12 14.66 -7.69 -60.70
CA LEU A 12 14.53 -7.72 -59.24
C LEU A 12 13.14 -8.26 -58.88
N ALA A 13 13.08 -9.48 -58.36
CA ALA A 13 11.87 -10.00 -57.74
C ALA A 13 11.54 -9.16 -56.49
N PRO A 14 10.27 -8.75 -56.29
CA PRO A 14 9.88 -8.09 -55.05
C PRO A 14 10.02 -9.08 -53.89
N ALA A 15 10.78 -8.69 -52.87
CA ALA A 15 10.82 -9.41 -51.61
C ALA A 15 9.39 -9.50 -51.04
N ALA A 16 8.88 -10.72 -50.90
CA ALA A 16 7.65 -10.99 -50.19
C ALA A 16 7.84 -10.51 -48.74
N ARG A 17 7.21 -9.38 -48.38
CA ARG A 17 6.92 -9.06 -46.99
C ARG A 17 6.00 -10.16 -46.50
N GLY A 18 6.45 -10.92 -45.49
CA GLY A 18 5.57 -11.82 -44.76
C GLY A 18 4.36 -11.03 -44.30
N GLN A 19 3.17 -11.55 -44.58
CA GLN A 19 1.96 -11.14 -43.87
C GLN A 19 2.22 -11.54 -42.41
N ASP A 20 2.50 -10.56 -41.57
CA ASP A 20 2.24 -10.72 -40.14
C ASP A 20 0.73 -10.94 -40.06
N ASP A 21 0.33 -12.13 -39.60
CA ASP A 21 -1.06 -12.43 -39.30
C ASP A 21 -1.54 -11.35 -38.32
N ASP A 22 -2.48 -10.51 -38.75
CA ASP A 22 -3.19 -9.55 -37.89
C ASP A 22 -3.99 -10.36 -36.84
N GLU A 23 -3.31 -10.84 -35.80
CA GLU A 23 -3.96 -11.46 -34.65
C GLU A 23 -4.92 -10.44 -34.04
N ASP A 24 -6.19 -10.84 -33.87
CA ASP A 24 -7.22 -10.00 -33.28
C ASP A 24 -6.73 -9.51 -31.90
N PRO A 25 -6.58 -8.18 -31.68
CA PRO A 25 -6.03 -7.63 -30.44
C PRO A 25 -6.85 -8.00 -29.20
N ARG A 26 -8.10 -8.50 -29.38
CA ARG A 26 -8.94 -9.04 -28.31
C ARG A 26 -8.46 -10.40 -27.80
N VAL A 27 -7.66 -11.15 -28.56
CA VAL A 27 -7.06 -12.42 -28.10
C VAL A 27 -6.10 -12.17 -26.94
N GLU A 28 -5.40 -11.03 -26.91
CA GLU A 28 -4.54 -10.63 -25.79
C GLU A 28 -5.31 -10.37 -24.47
N LEU A 29 -6.64 -10.14 -24.54
CA LEU A 29 -7.48 -10.02 -23.34
C LEU A 29 -7.79 -11.37 -22.68
N ILE A 30 -7.47 -12.49 -23.34
CA ILE A 30 -7.69 -13.81 -22.75
C ILE A 30 -6.44 -14.20 -21.97
N ASP A 31 -6.59 -14.40 -20.66
CA ASP A 31 -5.52 -14.90 -19.81
C ASP A 31 -5.06 -16.28 -20.31
N PRO A 32 -3.82 -16.43 -20.80
CA PRO A 32 -3.34 -17.69 -21.35
C PRO A 32 -3.09 -18.76 -20.27
N TYR A 33 -2.95 -18.36 -19.01
CA TYR A 33 -2.62 -19.22 -17.88
C TYR A 33 -3.88 -19.84 -17.26
N THR A 34 -4.90 -19.02 -16.99
CA THR A 34 -6.18 -19.50 -16.47
C THR A 34 -7.16 -19.86 -17.59
N ARG A 35 -7.13 -19.16 -18.72
CA ARG A 35 -8.18 -19.19 -19.75
C ARG A 35 -9.58 -18.95 -19.19
N PHE A 36 -9.66 -18.22 -18.07
CA PHE A 36 -10.88 -18.02 -17.29
C PHE A 36 -11.55 -19.32 -16.81
N ASP A 37 -10.78 -20.40 -16.73
CA ASP A 37 -11.19 -21.59 -16.00
C ASP A 37 -11.41 -21.21 -14.53
N PRO A 38 -12.62 -21.45 -13.96
CA PRO A 38 -12.93 -21.00 -12.59
C PRO A 38 -12.00 -21.56 -11.52
N GLU A 39 -11.51 -22.81 -11.68
CA GLU A 39 -10.60 -23.41 -10.71
C GLU A 39 -9.21 -22.78 -10.80
N ALA A 40 -8.69 -22.58 -12.02
CA ALA A 40 -7.41 -21.90 -12.21
C ALA A 40 -7.47 -20.42 -11.78
N TRP A 41 -8.61 -19.75 -12.00
CA TRP A 41 -8.86 -18.37 -11.58
C TRP A 41 -8.88 -18.26 -10.05
N ALA A 42 -9.61 -19.14 -9.37
CA ALA A 42 -9.62 -19.22 -7.91
C ALA A 42 -8.24 -19.60 -7.35
N ALA A 43 -7.52 -20.54 -7.99
CA ALA A 43 -6.16 -20.91 -7.59
C ALA A 43 -5.16 -19.76 -7.71
N ALA A 44 -5.37 -18.82 -8.65
CA ALA A 44 -4.61 -17.58 -8.74
C ALA A 44 -4.90 -16.60 -7.59
N GLY A 45 -5.94 -16.86 -6.77
CA GLY A 45 -6.41 -15.97 -5.71
C GLY A 45 -7.39 -14.90 -6.22
N TYR A 46 -8.06 -15.14 -7.36
CA TYR A 46 -8.94 -14.15 -7.96
C TYR A 46 -10.42 -14.40 -7.68
N GLU A 47 -11.16 -13.30 -7.56
CA GLU A 47 -12.61 -13.30 -7.48
C GLU A 47 -13.27 -13.31 -8.87
N PRO A 48 -14.49 -13.87 -9.03
CA PRO A 48 -15.13 -14.05 -10.33
C PRO A 48 -15.50 -12.75 -11.09
N SER A 49 -15.30 -11.57 -10.50
CA SER A 49 -15.77 -10.31 -11.07
C SER A 49 -14.78 -9.69 -12.07
N ARG A 50 -15.27 -9.35 -13.26
CA ARG A 50 -14.52 -8.58 -14.28
C ARG A 50 -14.81 -7.09 -14.27
N ARG A 51 -15.90 -6.68 -13.64
CA ARG A 51 -16.32 -5.29 -13.54
C ARG A 51 -16.64 -5.00 -12.10
N PHE A 52 -15.83 -4.14 -11.51
CA PHE A 52 -15.99 -3.70 -10.15
C PHE A 52 -15.84 -2.19 -10.09
N PRO A 53 -16.44 -1.56 -9.08
CA PRO A 53 -16.08 -0.20 -8.74
C PRO A 53 -14.59 -0.10 -8.34
N PHE A 54 -13.96 1.04 -8.65
CA PHE A 54 -12.52 1.23 -8.46
C PHE A 54 -12.21 2.46 -7.58
N GLY A 55 -12.86 3.60 -7.80
CA GLY A 55 -12.75 4.78 -6.93
C GLY A 55 -14.10 5.30 -6.49
N ASP A 56 -14.13 6.51 -5.93
CA ASP A 56 -15.37 7.10 -5.39
C ASP A 56 -16.51 7.13 -6.41
N ASP A 57 -16.23 7.62 -7.64
CA ASP A 57 -17.25 7.86 -8.68
C ASP A 57 -17.00 7.07 -9.97
N HIS A 58 -16.16 6.03 -9.93
CA HIS A 58 -15.78 5.30 -11.12
C HIS A 58 -15.48 3.84 -10.85
N GLY A 59 -15.82 3.00 -11.83
CA GLY A 59 -15.40 1.60 -11.91
C GLY A 59 -14.47 1.36 -13.08
N THR A 60 -14.21 0.08 -13.36
CA THR A 60 -13.32 -0.32 -14.45
C THR A 60 -13.77 0.24 -15.81
N ARG A 61 -15.08 0.33 -16.05
CA ARG A 61 -15.65 0.86 -17.30
C ARG A 61 -15.26 2.32 -17.54
N GLU A 62 -15.45 3.19 -16.55
CA GLU A 62 -15.16 4.62 -16.70
C GLU A 62 -13.65 4.87 -16.86
N VAL A 63 -12.81 3.99 -16.31
CA VAL A 63 -11.35 4.02 -16.53
C VAL A 63 -11.00 3.62 -17.97
N GLU A 64 -11.59 2.54 -18.47
CA GLU A 64 -11.40 2.10 -19.87
C GLU A 64 -11.87 3.18 -20.85
N GLU A 65 -13.06 3.76 -20.63
CA GLU A 65 -13.60 4.84 -21.47
C GLU A 65 -12.70 6.07 -21.46
N LEU A 66 -12.14 6.46 -20.31
CA LEU A 66 -11.21 7.59 -20.22
C LEU A 66 -9.90 7.33 -20.97
N LEU A 67 -9.33 6.13 -20.79
CA LEU A 67 -8.01 5.82 -21.33
C LEU A 67 -8.06 5.42 -22.80
N GLY A 68 -9.23 5.06 -23.32
CA GLY A 68 -9.53 4.83 -24.73
C GLY A 68 -8.86 3.54 -25.23
N GLU A 69 -7.91 3.68 -26.15
CA GLU A 69 -7.21 2.55 -26.78
C GLU A 69 -6.24 1.81 -25.85
N VAL A 70 -6.07 2.28 -24.60
CA VAL A 70 -5.24 1.60 -23.61
C VAL A 70 -5.93 0.33 -23.17
N GLN A 71 -5.40 -0.81 -23.60
CA GLN A 71 -5.89 -2.11 -23.20
C GLN A 71 -5.53 -2.38 -21.73
N LEU A 72 -6.55 -2.42 -20.87
CA LEU A 72 -6.41 -2.74 -19.45
C LEU A 72 -6.75 -4.19 -19.18
N LEU A 73 -5.96 -4.82 -18.33
CA LEU A 73 -6.24 -6.10 -17.71
C LEU A 73 -6.71 -5.84 -16.28
N TRP A 74 -7.79 -6.50 -15.88
CA TRP A 74 -8.41 -6.32 -14.57
C TRP A 74 -8.47 -7.65 -13.82
N VAL A 75 -8.07 -7.63 -12.56
CA VAL A 75 -8.28 -8.72 -11.60
C VAL A 75 -8.67 -8.15 -10.25
N GLU A 76 -9.46 -8.92 -9.51
CA GLU A 76 -9.83 -8.65 -8.12
C GLU A 76 -9.34 -9.83 -7.29
N THR A 77 -8.64 -9.54 -6.21
CA THR A 77 -8.17 -10.50 -5.21
C THR A 77 -8.96 -10.33 -3.91
N ALA A 78 -8.57 -11.02 -2.83
CA ALA A 78 -9.20 -10.84 -1.52
C ALA A 78 -9.11 -9.37 -1.04
N HIS A 79 -7.96 -8.71 -1.19
CA HIS A 79 -7.72 -7.39 -0.62
C HIS A 79 -7.56 -6.27 -1.66
N PHE A 80 -7.36 -6.61 -2.93
CA PHE A 80 -7.01 -5.64 -3.97
C PHE A 80 -7.90 -5.72 -5.22
N ARG A 81 -8.08 -4.56 -5.85
CA ARG A 81 -8.61 -4.39 -7.20
C ARG A 81 -7.49 -3.82 -8.06
N ILE A 82 -7.10 -4.54 -9.10
CA ILE A 82 -5.88 -4.27 -9.84
C ILE A 82 -6.21 -4.06 -11.32
N GLY A 83 -5.83 -2.89 -11.84
CA GLY A 83 -5.81 -2.59 -13.26
C GLY A 83 -4.38 -2.50 -13.77
N SER A 84 -4.10 -3.12 -14.92
CA SER A 84 -2.77 -3.06 -15.52
C SER A 84 -2.82 -2.88 -17.03
N SER A 85 -2.07 -1.90 -17.53
CA SER A 85 -1.71 -1.79 -18.94
C SER A 85 -0.21 -2.00 -19.15
N LEU A 86 0.49 -2.61 -18.18
CA LEU A 86 1.93 -2.79 -18.26
C LEU A 86 2.32 -3.56 -19.54
N PRO A 87 3.39 -3.16 -20.25
CA PRO A 87 3.82 -3.84 -21.46
C PRO A 87 4.52 -5.15 -21.12
N ALA A 88 4.72 -6.01 -22.12
CA ALA A 88 5.64 -7.13 -21.96
C ALA A 88 7.05 -6.62 -21.63
N HIS A 89 7.76 -7.32 -20.75
CA HIS A 89 9.07 -6.88 -20.27
C HIS A 89 10.12 -7.99 -20.41
N LYS A 90 11.19 -7.71 -21.15
CA LYS A 90 12.34 -8.60 -21.28
C LYS A 90 13.25 -8.42 -20.06
N LEU A 91 13.47 -9.51 -19.34
CA LEU A 91 14.26 -9.51 -18.11
C LEU A 91 15.76 -9.43 -18.42
N GLU A 92 16.47 -8.65 -17.62
CA GLU A 92 17.93 -8.66 -17.57
C GLU A 92 18.46 -9.93 -16.86
N ASN A 93 19.77 -10.19 -17.00
CA ASN A 93 20.35 -11.44 -16.52
C ASN A 93 20.28 -11.61 -14.99
N ASP A 94 20.42 -10.53 -14.23
CA ASP A 94 20.27 -10.55 -12.79
C ASP A 94 18.79 -10.62 -12.35
N GLU A 95 17.87 -9.98 -13.08
CA GLU A 95 16.41 -10.13 -12.87
C GLU A 95 15.95 -11.57 -13.07
N LYS A 96 16.43 -12.26 -14.12
CA LYS A 96 16.06 -13.66 -14.37
C LYS A 96 16.28 -14.57 -13.17
N LYS A 97 17.34 -14.32 -12.39
CA LYS A 97 17.65 -15.13 -11.20
C LYS A 97 16.60 -14.93 -10.11
N ALA A 98 16.29 -13.67 -9.78
CA ALA A 98 15.26 -13.34 -8.80
C ALA A 98 13.87 -13.81 -9.28
N MET A 99 13.54 -13.52 -10.54
CA MET A 99 12.27 -13.86 -11.15
C MET A 99 12.04 -15.37 -11.27
N LYS A 100 13.10 -16.18 -11.42
CA LYS A 100 12.97 -17.64 -11.40
C LYS A 100 12.38 -18.15 -10.07
N VAL A 101 12.70 -17.49 -8.95
CA VAL A 101 12.15 -17.84 -7.64
C VAL A 101 10.66 -17.49 -7.60
N GLU A 102 10.32 -16.26 -8.00
CA GLU A 102 8.92 -15.77 -8.01
C GLU A 102 8.02 -16.57 -8.96
N LEU A 103 8.49 -16.88 -10.17
CA LEU A 103 7.78 -17.73 -11.12
C LEU A 103 7.66 -19.18 -10.63
N GLY A 104 8.60 -19.64 -9.80
CA GLY A 104 8.49 -20.92 -9.12
C GLY A 104 7.29 -20.95 -8.17
N ARG A 105 7.15 -19.92 -7.34
CA ARG A 105 6.03 -19.74 -6.39
C ARG A 105 4.70 -19.59 -7.13
N LEU A 106 4.65 -18.72 -8.14
CA LEU A 106 3.44 -18.53 -8.93
C LEU A 106 3.00 -19.83 -9.63
N ARG A 107 3.94 -20.66 -10.09
CA ARG A 107 3.63 -21.94 -10.72
C ARG A 107 2.96 -22.93 -9.78
N GLU A 108 3.18 -22.86 -8.47
CA GLU A 108 2.49 -23.71 -7.50
C GLU A 108 0.98 -23.48 -7.52
N ARG A 109 0.56 -22.23 -7.80
CA ARG A 109 -0.84 -21.83 -7.98
C ARG A 109 -1.33 -21.97 -9.43
N LEU A 110 -0.45 -21.69 -10.38
CA LEU A 110 -0.73 -21.72 -11.82
C LEU A 110 0.23 -22.66 -12.56
N PRO A 111 -0.04 -23.98 -12.63
CA PRO A 111 0.90 -24.98 -13.15
C PRO A 111 1.39 -24.76 -14.59
N LYS A 112 0.64 -23.99 -15.40
CA LYS A 112 1.01 -23.62 -16.78
C LYS A 112 2.12 -22.56 -16.85
N VAL A 113 2.38 -21.84 -15.76
CA VAL A 113 3.47 -20.87 -15.69
C VAL A 113 4.82 -21.58 -15.78
N LYS A 114 5.71 -21.06 -16.63
CA LYS A 114 7.08 -21.57 -16.77
C LYS A 114 7.90 -21.15 -15.55
N LYS A 115 8.71 -22.06 -14.99
CA LYS A 115 9.62 -21.77 -13.85
C LYS A 115 10.69 -20.70 -14.17
N SER A 116 10.92 -20.42 -15.45
CA SER A 116 11.83 -19.40 -15.91
C SER A 116 11.31 -18.79 -17.20
N ALA A 117 11.33 -17.47 -17.29
CA ALA A 117 10.96 -16.73 -18.48
C ALA A 117 12.09 -15.77 -18.86
N ARG A 118 12.22 -15.48 -20.15
CA ARG A 118 13.07 -14.37 -20.64
C ARG A 118 12.29 -13.08 -20.79
N VAL A 119 10.98 -13.19 -20.99
CA VAL A 119 10.03 -12.09 -21.15
C VAL A 119 8.86 -12.39 -20.23
N LEU A 120 8.44 -11.40 -19.46
CA LEU A 120 7.18 -11.40 -18.75
C LEU A 120 6.14 -10.78 -19.66
N ASP A 121 5.18 -11.56 -20.13
CA ASP A 121 4.01 -10.99 -20.82
C ASP A 121 3.11 -10.24 -19.83
N ARG A 122 2.11 -9.55 -20.38
CA ARG A 122 1.24 -8.63 -19.64
C ARG A 122 0.43 -9.34 -18.54
N TRP A 123 -0.10 -10.53 -18.84
CA TRP A 123 -0.82 -11.36 -17.88
C TRP A 123 0.10 -11.89 -16.79
N LEU A 124 1.28 -12.38 -17.16
CA LEU A 124 2.25 -12.87 -16.19
C LEU A 124 2.70 -11.79 -15.20
N ARG A 125 2.89 -10.54 -15.67
CA ARG A 125 3.13 -9.39 -14.80
C ARG A 125 1.94 -9.15 -13.87
N LEU A 126 0.70 -9.14 -14.37
CA LEU A 126 -0.48 -8.95 -13.54
C LEU A 126 -0.62 -10.00 -12.43
N HIS A 127 -0.42 -11.29 -12.76
CA HIS A 127 -0.41 -12.36 -11.76
C HIS A 127 0.65 -12.19 -10.68
N LEU A 128 1.87 -11.78 -11.08
CA LEU A 128 2.94 -11.51 -10.13
C LEU A 128 2.59 -10.36 -9.20
N TYR A 129 2.05 -9.24 -9.70
CA TYR A 129 1.61 -8.13 -8.85
C TYR A 129 0.49 -8.53 -7.91
N ALA A 130 -0.52 -9.26 -8.38
CA ALA A 130 -1.59 -9.75 -7.51
C ALA A 130 -1.03 -10.62 -6.36
N MET A 131 -0.15 -11.57 -6.68
CA MET A 131 0.52 -12.41 -5.68
C MET A 131 1.34 -11.58 -4.69
N TRP A 132 2.17 -10.65 -5.17
CA TRP A 132 3.02 -9.83 -4.29
C TRP A 132 2.25 -8.85 -3.42
N LEU A 133 1.12 -8.32 -3.92
CA LEU A 133 0.27 -7.41 -3.16
C LEU A 133 -0.38 -8.14 -1.98
N GLU A 134 -0.96 -9.32 -2.22
CA GLU A 134 -1.52 -10.18 -1.17
C GLU A 134 -0.45 -10.59 -0.16
N GLU A 135 0.74 -11.02 -0.61
CA GLU A 135 1.84 -11.36 0.31
C GLU A 135 2.33 -10.17 1.14
N THR A 136 2.29 -8.96 0.58
CA THR A 136 2.65 -7.73 1.29
C THR A 136 1.60 -7.40 2.35
N TYR A 137 0.33 -7.60 2.03
CA TYR A 137 -0.79 -7.44 2.96
C TYR A 137 -0.69 -8.44 4.11
N ASP A 138 -0.48 -9.72 3.81
CA ASP A 138 -0.34 -10.79 4.79
C ASP A 138 0.86 -10.56 5.72
N ASP A 139 2.03 -10.19 5.18
CA ASP A 139 3.21 -9.88 6.03
C ASP A 139 2.96 -8.64 6.90
N PHE A 140 2.26 -7.63 6.39
CA PHE A 140 1.91 -6.44 7.16
C PHE A 140 0.96 -6.79 8.32
N LEU A 141 -0.10 -7.57 8.07
CA LEU A 141 -1.01 -8.07 9.11
C LEU A 141 -0.29 -8.97 10.12
N GLY A 142 0.57 -9.87 9.64
CA GLY A 142 1.35 -10.76 10.48
C GLY A 142 2.25 -9.98 11.46
N ARG A 143 2.85 -8.87 11.02
CA ARG A 143 3.63 -7.97 11.90
C ARG A 143 2.77 -7.27 12.93
N LEU A 144 1.52 -6.96 12.60
CA LEU A 144 0.55 -6.42 13.55
C LEU A 144 0.05 -7.47 14.55
N GLN A 145 0.34 -8.76 14.31
CA GLN A 145 -0.23 -9.90 15.05
C GLN A 145 -1.75 -9.95 14.92
N LEU A 146 -2.26 -9.62 13.72
CA LEU A 146 -3.67 -9.60 13.39
C LEU A 146 -3.96 -10.48 12.17
N THR A 147 -5.24 -10.76 11.98
CA THR A 147 -5.83 -11.47 10.84
C THR A 147 -7.04 -10.69 10.33
N ASP A 148 -7.58 -11.06 9.17
CA ASP A 148 -8.78 -10.43 8.62
C ASP A 148 -9.99 -10.51 9.57
N ALA A 149 -10.06 -11.57 10.38
CA ALA A 149 -11.13 -11.77 11.35
C ALA A 149 -11.11 -10.76 12.52
N ASP A 150 -10.00 -10.04 12.72
CA ASP A 150 -9.89 -8.99 13.73
C ASP A 150 -10.54 -7.67 13.28
N PHE A 151 -10.96 -7.58 12.02
CA PHE A 151 -11.64 -6.40 11.46
C PHE A 151 -13.13 -6.68 11.25
N PRO A 152 -14.00 -5.71 11.57
CA PRO A 152 -15.43 -5.91 11.44
C PRO A 152 -15.84 -5.87 9.97
N THR A 153 -16.86 -6.63 9.63
CA THR A 153 -17.58 -6.47 8.37
C THR A 153 -18.34 -5.14 8.35
N VAL A 154 -18.64 -4.64 7.15
CA VAL A 154 -19.46 -3.42 7.00
C VAL A 154 -20.84 -3.59 7.64
N ALA A 155 -21.42 -4.80 7.58
CA ALA A 155 -22.71 -5.10 8.20
C ALA A 155 -22.65 -5.03 9.73
N GLU A 156 -21.59 -5.53 10.35
CA GLU A 156 -21.40 -5.43 11.81
C GLU A 156 -21.26 -3.98 12.26
N VAL A 157 -20.51 -3.16 11.51
CA VAL A 157 -20.35 -1.73 11.81
C VAL A 157 -21.69 -0.99 11.68
N GLN A 158 -22.48 -1.29 10.63
CA GLN A 158 -23.80 -0.70 10.44
C GLN A 158 -24.78 -1.11 11.54
N ALA A 159 -24.77 -2.39 11.94
CA ALA A 159 -25.60 -2.90 13.02
C ALA A 159 -25.25 -2.24 14.36
N ALA A 160 -23.95 -2.09 14.67
CA ALA A 160 -23.48 -1.40 15.87
C ALA A 160 -23.88 0.09 15.87
N ALA A 161 -23.77 0.78 14.73
CA ALA A 161 -24.19 2.17 14.59
C ALA A 161 -25.71 2.34 14.80
N ALA A 162 -26.53 1.49 14.18
CA ALA A 162 -27.98 1.52 14.35
C ALA A 162 -28.40 1.22 15.80
N ALA A 163 -27.73 0.28 16.47
CA ALA A 163 -27.97 -0.01 17.89
C ALA A 163 -27.61 1.17 18.79
N ALA A 164 -26.50 1.86 18.52
CA ALA A 164 -26.09 3.05 19.26
C ALA A 164 -27.07 4.22 19.07
N GLU A 165 -27.56 4.44 17.85
CA GLU A 165 -28.58 5.45 17.55
C GLU A 165 -29.90 5.15 18.27
N ALA A 166 -30.37 3.90 18.21
CA ALA A 166 -31.56 3.46 18.93
C ALA A 166 -31.43 3.63 20.46
N ALA A 167 -30.26 3.34 21.02
CA ALA A 167 -29.98 3.54 22.45
C ALA A 167 -30.02 5.02 22.84
N ARG A 168 -29.47 5.93 22.00
CA ARG A 168 -29.53 7.38 22.23
C ARG A 168 -30.96 7.90 22.14
N ALA A 169 -31.74 7.44 21.17
CA ALA A 169 -33.16 7.80 21.04
C ALA A 169 -33.96 7.35 22.28
N ALA A 170 -33.75 6.12 22.75
CA ALA A 170 -34.41 5.60 23.94
C ALA A 170 -33.96 6.31 25.24
N ALA A 171 -32.72 6.81 25.31
CA ALA A 171 -32.27 7.62 26.44
C ALA A 171 -32.93 9.00 26.44
N ALA A 172 -33.01 9.66 25.28
CA ALA A 172 -33.68 10.94 25.11
C ALA A 172 -35.18 10.86 25.44
N GLU A 173 -35.86 9.77 25.07
CA GLU A 173 -37.26 9.53 25.43
C GLU A 173 -37.45 9.36 26.95
N ARG A 174 -36.52 8.69 27.65
CA ARG A 174 -36.58 8.58 29.12
C ARG A 174 -36.36 9.91 29.82
N GLU A 175 -35.47 10.74 29.29
CA GLU A 175 -35.22 12.09 29.82
C GLU A 175 -36.38 13.05 29.54
N ALA A 176 -37.11 12.86 28.43
CA ALA A 176 -38.29 13.64 28.08
C ALA A 176 -39.58 13.18 28.79
N ALA A 177 -39.59 11.99 29.39
CA ALA A 177 -40.75 11.51 30.14
C ALA A 177 -40.97 12.43 31.36
N PRO A 178 -42.16 13.05 31.51
CA PRO A 178 -42.41 13.94 32.65
C PRO A 178 -42.23 13.15 33.93
N GLU A 179 -41.45 13.68 34.88
CA GLU A 179 -41.46 13.20 36.24
C GLU A 179 -42.90 13.31 36.73
N ASP A 180 -43.61 12.18 36.77
CA ASP A 180 -44.96 12.12 37.27
C ASP A 180 -44.91 12.59 38.73
N GLY A 181 -45.32 13.83 38.95
CA GLY A 181 -45.27 14.58 40.20
C GLY A 181 -46.23 14.04 41.25
N SER A 182 -46.29 12.72 41.41
CA SER A 182 -46.92 12.05 42.54
C SER A 182 -46.01 12.22 43.77
N LEU A 183 -46.00 13.43 44.32
CA LEU A 183 -45.66 13.73 45.71
C LEU A 183 -46.72 13.06 46.62
N ALA A 184 -46.67 11.74 46.73
CA ALA A 184 -47.38 11.01 47.78
C ALA A 184 -46.45 10.89 48.98
N ASP A 185 -46.63 11.83 49.89
CA ASP A 185 -46.15 11.86 51.26
C ASP A 185 -46.37 10.49 51.96
N ALA A 186 -45.30 9.73 52.20
CA ALA A 186 -45.34 8.56 53.07
C ALA A 186 -43.95 8.21 53.64
N GLY A 187 -43.69 8.67 54.86
CA GLY A 187 -43.11 7.82 55.91
C GLY A 187 -41.61 7.51 55.80
N SER A 188 -40.83 8.31 56.51
CA SER A 188 -39.44 8.04 56.89
C SER A 188 -39.22 6.60 57.39
N SER A 189 -38.35 5.86 56.71
CA SER A 189 -37.70 4.65 57.26
C SER A 189 -36.18 4.74 57.01
N PRO A 190 -35.35 4.76 58.08
CA PRO A 190 -33.90 4.76 57.95
C PRO A 190 -33.42 3.30 57.86
N GLY A 191 -33.01 2.85 56.69
CA GLY A 191 -32.52 1.48 56.53
C GLY A 191 -31.82 1.25 55.20
N ASP A 192 -30.52 0.98 55.32
CA ASP A 192 -29.68 0.17 54.44
C ASP A 192 -29.12 0.81 53.16
N GLY A 193 -27.88 1.30 53.31
CA GLY A 193 -27.00 1.78 52.25
C GLY A 193 -26.54 0.67 51.32
N ASN A 194 -27.34 0.38 50.29
CA ASN A 194 -26.94 -0.44 49.16
C ASN A 194 -26.82 0.44 47.91
N SER A 195 -25.68 1.13 47.77
CA SER A 195 -25.33 1.76 46.50
C SER A 195 -25.33 0.69 45.41
N PRO A 196 -26.11 0.83 44.32
CA PRO A 196 -26.12 -0.16 43.26
C PRO A 196 -24.70 -0.25 42.71
N ALA A 197 -24.08 -1.42 42.88
CA ALA A 197 -22.79 -1.74 42.30
C ALA A 197 -22.85 -1.32 40.83
N ALA A 198 -21.96 -0.40 40.44
CA ALA A 198 -21.80 0.03 39.07
C ALA A 198 -21.73 -1.23 38.21
N ALA A 199 -22.75 -1.47 37.40
CA ALA A 199 -22.80 -2.64 36.55
C ALA A 199 -21.52 -2.63 35.71
N ASP A 200 -20.71 -3.69 35.86
CA ASP A 200 -19.49 -3.94 35.09
C ASP A 200 -19.86 -3.90 33.60
N SER A 201 -19.82 -2.72 33.00
CA SER A 201 -20.01 -2.56 31.57
C SER A 201 -18.80 -3.22 30.93
N ALA A 202 -19.02 -4.33 30.23
CA ALA A 202 -17.99 -4.96 29.44
C ALA A 202 -17.22 -3.89 28.63
N PRO A 203 -15.88 -3.94 28.61
CA PRO A 203 -15.10 -2.94 27.89
C PRO A 203 -15.58 -2.85 26.45
N ALA A 204 -15.81 -1.63 25.97
CA ALA A 204 -16.22 -1.43 24.59
C ALA A 204 -15.22 -2.13 23.65
N PRO A 205 -15.69 -2.85 22.63
CA PRO A 205 -14.79 -3.54 21.70
C PRO A 205 -13.81 -2.55 21.10
N ALA A 206 -12.54 -2.97 20.96
CA ALA A 206 -11.51 -2.14 20.38
C ALA A 206 -11.94 -1.66 18.98
N LEU A 207 -11.85 -0.36 18.74
CA LEU A 207 -12.25 0.22 17.45
C LEU A 207 -11.27 -0.27 16.37
N ARG A 208 -11.78 -1.09 15.44
CA ARG A 208 -11.01 -1.70 14.35
C ARG A 208 -11.31 -1.07 12.98
N GLY A 209 -11.91 0.12 12.97
CA GLY A 209 -12.31 0.83 11.77
C GLY A 209 -13.73 0.47 11.29
N ALA A 210 -14.01 0.74 10.02
CA ALA A 210 -15.33 0.70 9.42
C ALA A 210 -15.58 -0.49 8.47
N GLY A 211 -14.61 -1.37 8.29
CA GLY A 211 -14.74 -2.53 7.42
C GLY A 211 -13.54 -3.50 7.47
N PRO A 212 -13.59 -4.58 6.67
CA PRO A 212 -12.71 -5.72 6.86
C PRO A 212 -11.28 -5.48 6.33
N TYR A 213 -11.07 -4.43 5.53
CA TYR A 213 -9.80 -4.21 4.84
C TYR A 213 -8.89 -3.27 5.65
N LEU A 214 -8.29 -3.77 6.73
CA LEU A 214 -7.54 -2.96 7.71
C LEU A 214 -8.39 -1.86 8.38
N GLY A 215 -9.71 -2.03 8.44
CA GLY A 215 -10.64 -0.99 8.90
C GLY A 215 -11.23 -0.14 7.78
N MET A 216 -10.81 -0.35 6.53
CA MET A 216 -11.43 0.25 5.35
C MET A 216 -12.67 -0.56 4.93
N ARG A 217 -13.67 0.11 4.36
CA ARG A 217 -14.93 -0.52 3.91
C ARG A 217 -14.74 -1.37 2.67
N GLU A 218 -13.80 -0.97 1.83
CA GLU A 218 -13.62 -1.48 0.47
C GLU A 218 -12.15 -1.82 0.20
N LYS A 219 -11.93 -2.70 -0.78
CA LYS A 219 -10.62 -3.18 -1.19
C LYS A 219 -9.70 -2.06 -1.68
N PHE A 220 -8.40 -2.27 -1.50
CA PHE A 220 -7.37 -1.37 -2.00
C PHE A 220 -7.33 -1.38 -3.53
N CYS A 221 -7.06 -0.23 -4.15
CA CYS A 221 -7.07 -0.11 -5.60
C CYS A 221 -5.67 0.18 -6.13
N VAL A 222 -5.23 -0.57 -7.14
CA VAL A 222 -3.87 -0.45 -7.71
C VAL A 222 -3.98 -0.34 -9.22
N LEU A 223 -3.46 0.75 -9.80
CA LEU A 223 -3.47 0.99 -11.23
C LEU A 223 -2.04 1.11 -11.78
N LEU A 224 -1.63 0.16 -12.59
CA LEU A 224 -0.28 0.07 -13.17
C LEU A 224 -0.34 0.35 -14.68
N LEU A 225 0.03 1.56 -15.09
CA LEU A 225 -0.08 1.97 -16.49
C LEU A 225 1.25 1.84 -17.22
N GLU A 226 1.23 1.71 -18.54
CA GLU A 226 2.45 1.82 -19.32
C GLU A 226 2.92 3.27 -19.38
N LYS A 227 2.01 4.16 -19.83
CA LYS A 227 2.33 5.53 -20.24
C LYS A 227 2.15 6.55 -19.11
N LYS A 228 3.10 7.49 -19.01
CA LYS A 228 2.96 8.69 -18.17
C LYS A 228 1.71 9.50 -18.51
N SER A 229 1.40 9.62 -19.80
CA SER A 229 0.23 10.36 -20.30
C SER A 229 -1.10 9.72 -19.86
N SER A 230 -1.20 8.39 -19.87
CA SER A 230 -2.38 7.69 -19.34
C SER A 230 -2.55 7.92 -17.85
N LEU A 231 -1.46 7.90 -17.07
CA LEU A 231 -1.49 8.24 -15.65
C LEU A 231 -1.93 9.69 -15.43
N GLY A 232 -1.36 10.64 -16.18
CA GLY A 232 -1.76 12.04 -16.12
C GLY A 232 -3.25 12.26 -16.44
N ARG A 233 -3.79 11.57 -17.46
CA ARG A 233 -5.23 11.60 -17.79
C ARG A 233 -6.08 11.05 -16.65
N TYR A 234 -5.72 9.89 -16.11
CA TYR A 234 -6.39 9.28 -14.97
C TYR A 234 -6.41 10.24 -13.78
N CYS A 235 -5.24 10.73 -13.36
CA CYS A 235 -5.13 11.65 -12.22
C CYS A 235 -5.96 12.94 -12.42
N THR A 236 -5.86 13.55 -13.61
CA THR A 236 -6.60 14.78 -13.92
C THR A 236 -8.12 14.58 -13.85
N ARG A 237 -8.64 13.46 -14.37
CA ARG A 237 -10.09 13.21 -14.44
C ARG A 237 -10.75 13.12 -13.07
N TRP A 238 -10.02 12.61 -12.07
CA TRP A 238 -10.52 12.37 -10.72
C TRP A 238 -9.88 13.27 -9.67
N GLY A 239 -9.40 14.45 -10.08
CA GLY A 239 -9.00 15.54 -9.17
C GLY A 239 -7.73 15.26 -8.36
N MET A 240 -6.88 14.38 -8.87
CA MET A 240 -5.65 13.96 -8.20
C MET A 240 -4.52 14.94 -8.51
N GLN A 241 -3.70 15.24 -7.52
CA GLN A 241 -2.60 16.21 -7.66
C GLN A 241 -1.46 15.62 -8.50
N GLY A 242 -0.76 16.48 -9.26
CA GLY A 242 0.49 16.14 -9.93
C GLY A 242 0.36 15.47 -11.31
N PRO A 243 0.98 16.01 -12.38
CA PRO A 243 1.01 15.33 -13.67
C PRO A 243 2.01 14.17 -13.67
N ALA A 244 1.50 12.95 -13.81
CA ALA A 244 2.25 11.77 -14.26
C ALA A 244 3.36 11.22 -13.34
N SER A 245 3.35 11.52 -12.04
CA SER A 245 4.12 10.79 -11.02
C SER A 245 3.27 9.70 -10.33
N PRO A 246 3.88 8.72 -9.64
CA PRO A 246 3.15 7.77 -8.81
C PRO A 246 2.34 8.53 -7.76
N GLN A 247 1.07 8.19 -7.64
CA GLN A 247 0.15 8.89 -6.76
C GLN A 247 -0.60 7.91 -5.86
N ARG A 248 -0.97 8.37 -4.68
CA ARG A 248 -1.79 7.65 -3.70
C ARG A 248 -3.04 8.48 -3.41
N PHE A 249 -4.16 7.80 -3.22
CA PHE A 249 -5.48 8.43 -3.12
C PHE A 249 -6.25 7.87 -1.95
N ASN A 250 -7.02 8.72 -1.30
CA ASN A 250 -8.08 8.31 -0.39
C ASN A 250 -9.43 8.48 -1.10
N PHE A 251 -10.04 7.37 -1.50
CA PHE A 251 -11.41 7.33 -2.01
C PHE A 251 -12.37 7.30 -0.81
N HIS A 252 -12.50 8.45 -0.16
CA HIS A 252 -13.17 8.61 1.13
C HIS A 252 -14.66 8.26 1.11
N ARG A 253 -15.38 8.49 -0.01
CA ARG A 253 -16.80 8.12 -0.12
C ARG A 253 -16.98 6.61 -0.22
N ARG A 254 -16.07 5.94 -0.92
CA ARG A 254 -16.04 4.48 -0.99
C ARG A 254 -15.46 3.86 0.28
N GLY A 255 -14.56 4.55 0.96
CA GLY A 255 -13.81 4.04 2.09
C GLY A 255 -12.77 3.02 1.64
N CYS A 256 -11.95 3.36 0.64
CA CYS A 256 -10.73 2.62 0.28
C CYS A 256 -9.57 3.55 -0.07
N MET A 257 -8.35 3.02 -0.01
CA MET A 257 -7.17 3.69 -0.54
C MET A 257 -6.83 3.17 -1.94
N GLY A 258 -6.28 4.05 -2.79
CA GLY A 258 -5.78 3.70 -4.10
C GLY A 258 -4.33 4.14 -4.33
N MET A 259 -3.65 3.49 -5.26
CA MET A 259 -2.45 4.05 -5.89
C MET A 259 -2.50 3.87 -7.40
N ALA A 260 -1.83 4.77 -8.11
CA ALA A 260 -1.57 4.64 -9.53
C ALA A 260 -0.11 4.98 -9.83
N THR A 261 0.50 4.25 -10.75
CA THR A 261 1.86 4.53 -11.25
C THR A 261 1.96 4.20 -12.74
N SER A 262 3.09 4.54 -13.37
CA SER A 262 3.36 4.18 -14.75
C SER A 262 4.74 3.58 -14.94
N TRP A 263 4.87 2.66 -15.90
CA TRP A 263 6.15 2.09 -16.31
C TRP A 263 7.11 3.14 -16.87
N GLU A 264 6.58 4.11 -17.62
CA GLU A 264 7.36 5.24 -18.13
C GLU A 264 7.77 6.24 -17.06
N PHE A 265 7.29 6.11 -15.81
CA PHE A 265 7.81 6.86 -14.67
C PHE A 265 9.33 6.71 -14.55
N PHE A 266 9.80 5.49 -14.70
CA PHE A 266 11.20 5.11 -14.53
C PHE A 266 12.05 5.49 -15.74
N ASP A 267 13.22 6.05 -15.47
CA ASP A 267 14.28 6.24 -16.46
C ASP A 267 14.79 4.90 -16.98
N GLU A 268 15.48 4.87 -18.13
CA GLU A 268 15.90 3.62 -18.79
C GLU A 268 16.66 2.65 -17.87
N ASP A 269 17.60 3.15 -17.05
CA ASP A 269 18.36 2.35 -16.08
C ASP A 269 17.47 1.75 -14.96
N TRP A 270 16.27 2.31 -14.76
CA TRP A 270 15.27 1.92 -13.77
C TRP A 270 14.04 1.23 -14.37
N LYS A 271 13.95 1.09 -15.70
CA LYS A 271 12.88 0.33 -16.38
C LYS A 271 13.08 -1.17 -16.22
N ARG A 272 12.96 -1.62 -14.98
CA ARG A 272 13.21 -2.98 -14.51
C ARG A 272 12.04 -3.45 -13.64
N GLU A 273 11.78 -4.74 -13.65
CA GLU A 273 10.66 -5.31 -12.91
C GLU A 273 10.85 -5.19 -11.40
N ASP A 274 12.08 -5.37 -10.92
CA ASP A 274 12.41 -5.23 -9.50
C ASP A 274 12.31 -3.78 -9.00
N ALA A 275 12.64 -2.80 -9.85
CA ALA A 275 12.45 -1.38 -9.56
C ALA A 275 10.96 -1.00 -9.48
N LEU A 276 10.14 -1.43 -10.45
CA LEU A 276 8.69 -1.20 -10.41
C LEU A 276 8.06 -1.90 -9.21
N ARG A 277 8.38 -3.18 -8.96
CA ARG A 277 7.90 -3.93 -7.79
C ARG A 277 8.24 -3.21 -6.49
N GLY A 278 9.48 -2.74 -6.35
CA GLY A 278 9.91 -1.97 -5.19
C GLY A 278 9.10 -0.69 -4.98
N SER A 279 8.84 0.07 -6.04
CA SER A 279 8.03 1.31 -5.99
C SER A 279 6.55 1.05 -5.69
N VAL A 280 5.97 -0.02 -6.24
CA VAL A 280 4.60 -0.44 -5.91
C VAL A 280 4.53 -0.87 -4.45
N THR A 281 5.48 -1.69 -3.99
CA THR A 281 5.60 -2.12 -2.59
C THR A 281 5.66 -0.91 -1.66
N TRP A 282 6.54 0.06 -1.94
CA TRP A 282 6.63 1.31 -1.19
C TRP A 282 5.27 2.04 -1.08
N SER A 283 4.59 2.20 -2.21
CA SER A 283 3.32 2.94 -2.25
C SER A 283 2.20 2.23 -1.48
N VAL A 284 2.16 0.89 -1.60
CA VAL A 284 1.18 0.04 -0.92
C VAL A 284 1.42 0.06 0.58
N LEU A 285 2.66 -0.03 1.08
CA LEU A 285 2.92 0.04 2.52
C LEU A 285 2.47 1.36 3.14
N GLN A 286 2.61 2.47 2.41
CA GLN A 286 2.06 3.75 2.86
C GLN A 286 0.53 3.75 2.88
N MET A 287 -0.12 3.10 1.91
CA MET A 287 -1.57 2.91 1.94
C MET A 287 -2.00 2.05 3.14
N LEU A 288 -1.35 0.89 3.36
CA LEU A 288 -1.70 -0.05 4.43
C LEU A 288 -1.50 0.58 5.82
N SER A 289 -0.34 1.20 6.07
CA SER A 289 -0.05 1.88 7.34
C SER A 289 -0.98 3.05 7.63
N SER A 290 -1.35 3.81 6.59
CA SER A 290 -2.33 4.89 6.73
C SER A 290 -3.74 4.36 6.96
N SER A 291 -4.10 3.25 6.31
CA SER A 291 -5.45 2.67 6.36
C SER A 291 -5.75 1.92 7.63
N PHE A 292 -4.75 1.42 8.37
CA PHE A 292 -4.96 0.69 9.61
C PHE A 292 -5.91 1.45 10.56
N LYS A 293 -7.00 0.78 10.98
CA LYS A 293 -8.15 1.34 11.71
C LYS A 293 -8.98 2.38 10.94
N GLY A 294 -9.06 2.27 9.61
CA GLY A 294 -9.98 3.04 8.76
C GLY A 294 -9.51 4.45 8.39
N TYR A 295 -8.20 4.67 8.21
CA TYR A 295 -7.63 5.97 7.81
C TYR A 295 -7.95 7.14 8.77
N ALA A 296 -7.77 6.92 10.09
CA ALA A 296 -8.02 7.97 11.09
C ALA A 296 -7.12 9.21 10.92
N HIS A 297 -5.81 8.98 10.71
CA HIS A 297 -4.78 10.00 10.47
C HIS A 297 -3.57 9.37 9.80
N MET A 298 -2.67 10.17 9.22
CA MET A 298 -1.42 9.64 8.65
C MET A 298 -0.43 9.28 9.76
N PRO A 299 0.35 8.17 9.63
CA PRO A 299 1.49 7.95 10.51
C PRO A 299 2.56 9.04 10.32
N PRO A 300 3.45 9.28 11.31
CA PRO A 300 4.56 10.22 11.17
C PRO A 300 5.40 9.93 9.93
N ALA A 301 5.84 10.97 9.22
CA ALA A 301 6.49 10.83 7.91
C ALA A 301 7.74 9.93 7.97
N TRP A 302 8.56 10.07 9.01
CA TRP A 302 9.74 9.23 9.20
C TRP A 302 9.40 7.74 9.27
N PHE A 303 8.31 7.40 9.97
CA PHE A 303 7.92 6.01 10.17
C PHE A 303 7.32 5.43 8.89
N ALA A 304 6.43 6.19 8.24
CA ALA A 304 5.77 5.77 7.01
C ALA A 304 6.79 5.51 5.89
N ASP A 305 7.76 6.42 5.73
CA ASP A 305 8.84 6.28 4.76
C ASP A 305 9.85 5.20 5.17
N GLY A 306 10.23 5.13 6.44
CA GLY A 306 11.16 4.13 6.95
C GLY A 306 10.61 2.70 6.78
N LEU A 307 9.33 2.50 7.09
CA LEU A 307 8.63 1.22 6.91
C LEU A 307 8.54 0.82 5.44
N SER A 308 8.18 1.77 4.58
CA SER A 308 8.11 1.53 3.14
C SER A 308 9.47 1.19 2.55
N ALA A 309 10.52 1.88 2.99
CA ALA A 309 11.91 1.58 2.63
C ALA A 309 12.31 0.18 3.09
N TRP A 310 11.91 -0.21 4.30
CA TRP A 310 12.24 -1.50 4.88
C TRP A 310 11.70 -2.65 4.02
N TYR A 311 10.42 -2.58 3.62
CA TYR A 311 9.81 -3.55 2.70
C TYR A 311 10.43 -3.51 1.31
N GLN A 312 10.55 -2.32 0.72
CA GLN A 312 11.08 -2.16 -0.62
C GLN A 312 12.50 -2.75 -0.76
N ARG A 313 13.36 -2.53 0.23
CA ARG A 313 14.75 -3.00 0.18
C ARG A 313 14.85 -4.52 0.23
N ARG A 314 13.83 -5.23 0.71
CA ARG A 314 13.74 -6.70 0.63
C ARG A 314 13.42 -7.20 -0.78
N VAL A 315 12.78 -6.37 -1.62
CA VAL A 315 12.61 -6.66 -3.06
C VAL A 315 13.95 -6.55 -3.76
N ASN A 316 14.53 -5.34 -3.76
CA ASN A 316 15.89 -5.11 -4.24
C ASN A 316 16.42 -3.79 -3.65
N PRO A 317 17.49 -3.82 -2.84
CA PRO A 317 18.00 -2.61 -2.23
C PRO A 317 18.54 -1.61 -3.27
N ARG A 318 18.88 -2.05 -4.50
CA ARG A 318 19.46 -1.23 -5.58
C ARG A 318 18.58 -0.10 -6.07
N PHE A 319 17.27 -0.24 -5.91
CA PHE A 319 16.27 0.70 -6.45
C PHE A 319 15.47 1.33 -5.31
N PRO A 320 16.10 2.12 -4.42
CA PRO A 320 15.36 2.77 -3.34
C PRO A 320 14.40 3.81 -3.90
N THR A 321 13.19 3.86 -3.34
CA THR A 321 12.22 4.93 -3.54
C THR A 321 12.24 5.86 -2.35
N PHE A 322 12.03 7.16 -2.60
CA PHE A 322 11.83 8.15 -1.57
C PHE A 322 11.03 9.33 -2.13
N SER A 323 10.36 10.08 -1.26
CA SER A 323 9.30 11.02 -1.67
C SER A 323 9.83 12.25 -2.42
N SER A 324 11.10 12.64 -2.22
CA SER A 324 11.76 13.72 -2.97
C SER A 324 12.34 13.29 -4.34
N MET A 325 12.06 12.06 -4.82
CA MET A 325 12.48 11.64 -6.17
C MET A 325 11.74 12.34 -7.32
N GLU A 326 10.69 13.12 -7.03
CA GLU A 326 10.08 14.02 -8.02
C GLU A 326 11.06 15.15 -8.39
N GLY A 327 12.05 14.82 -9.25
CA GLY A 327 13.03 15.76 -9.78
C GLY A 327 14.50 15.43 -9.49
N SER A 328 14.82 14.44 -8.64
CA SER A 328 16.20 14.03 -8.45
C SER A 328 16.64 13.12 -9.60
N GLY A 329 17.38 13.69 -10.57
CA GLY A 329 18.00 12.92 -11.65
C GLY A 329 18.84 11.75 -11.13
N ARG A 330 19.11 10.77 -12.01
CA ARG A 330 19.91 9.53 -11.80
C ARG A 330 20.63 9.48 -10.45
N LEU A 331 20.11 8.66 -9.53
CA LEU A 331 20.81 8.37 -8.28
C LEU A 331 22.25 7.96 -8.59
N ALA A 332 23.21 8.62 -7.96
CA ALA A 332 24.63 8.33 -8.18
C ALA A 332 24.93 6.85 -7.91
N ALA A 333 25.90 6.30 -8.63
CA ALA A 333 26.33 4.91 -8.46
C ALA A 333 26.58 4.61 -6.96
N LYS A 334 25.96 3.53 -6.46
CA LYS A 334 26.00 3.08 -5.04
C LYS A 334 25.17 3.89 -4.04
N GLN A 335 24.23 4.73 -4.49
CA GLN A 335 23.23 5.33 -3.58
C GLN A 335 22.26 4.32 -2.96
N TRP A 336 22.31 3.05 -3.32
CA TRP A 336 21.52 2.01 -2.69
C TRP A 336 22.17 1.36 -1.46
N ASN A 337 23.49 1.49 -1.29
CA ASN A 337 24.23 0.84 -0.19
C ASN A 337 24.14 1.68 1.09
N TRP A 338 22.95 1.70 1.67
CA TRP A 338 22.57 2.48 2.85
C TRP A 338 23.28 2.07 4.15
N PRO A 339 23.43 0.77 4.50
CA PRO A 339 23.98 0.38 5.79
C PRO A 339 25.34 1.01 6.15
N PRO A 340 26.39 0.96 5.29
CA PRO A 340 27.67 1.58 5.64
C PRO A 340 27.60 3.11 5.72
N LYS A 341 26.67 3.74 4.99
CA LYS A 341 26.47 5.20 5.03
C LYS A 341 25.78 5.65 6.32
N VAL A 342 24.77 4.91 6.77
CA VAL A 342 24.15 5.13 8.09
C VAL A 342 25.19 4.97 9.17
N ARG A 343 25.96 3.88 9.15
CA ARG A 343 27.02 3.63 10.12
C ARG A 343 28.07 4.74 10.17
N ALA A 344 28.47 5.26 9.01
CA ALA A 344 29.40 6.38 8.94
C ALA A 344 28.84 7.65 9.59
N ARG A 345 27.54 7.91 9.44
CA ARG A 345 26.84 9.03 10.07
C ARG A 345 26.71 8.89 11.58
N VAL A 346 26.31 7.70 12.04
CA VAL A 346 26.25 7.40 13.48
C VAL A 346 27.62 7.54 14.13
N LYS A 347 28.68 7.01 13.50
CA LYS A 347 30.06 7.16 13.99
C LYS A 347 30.51 8.63 14.07
N ALA A 348 30.01 9.47 13.18
CA ALA A 348 30.32 10.90 13.14
C ALA A 348 29.39 11.75 14.02
N ASP A 349 28.48 11.11 14.76
CA ASP A 349 27.42 11.77 15.54
C ASP A 349 26.63 12.80 14.72
N TYR A 350 26.32 12.43 13.46
CA TYR A 350 25.68 13.31 12.48
C TYR A 350 24.39 12.70 11.92
N TYR A 351 23.35 12.76 12.72
CA TYR A 351 21.99 12.31 12.41
C TYR A 351 20.97 13.12 13.23
N PRO A 352 19.77 13.41 12.70
CA PRO A 352 18.64 13.87 13.51
C PRO A 352 18.31 12.84 14.60
N THR A 353 17.98 13.35 15.77
CA THR A 353 17.41 12.60 16.88
C THR A 353 16.02 12.07 16.52
N LEU A 354 15.57 11.00 17.19
CA LEU A 354 14.21 10.49 17.02
C LEU A 354 13.17 11.54 17.43
N ASP A 355 13.48 12.38 18.42
CA ASP A 355 12.66 13.52 18.82
C ASP A 355 12.39 14.47 17.65
N GLU A 356 13.46 14.92 16.98
CA GLU A 356 13.35 15.74 15.78
C GLU A 356 12.60 15.03 14.66
N MET A 357 12.79 13.72 14.50
CA MET A 357 12.11 12.90 13.49
C MET A 357 10.61 12.75 13.76
N LEU A 358 10.17 12.68 15.01
CA LEU A 358 8.74 12.66 15.37
C LEU A 358 8.04 13.96 14.92
N GLY A 359 8.79 15.07 14.88
CA GLY A 359 8.38 16.36 14.32
C GLY A 359 8.24 16.39 12.79
N TRP A 360 8.62 15.33 12.07
CA TRP A 360 8.63 15.32 10.60
C TRP A 360 7.22 15.22 10.03
N ARG A 361 6.80 16.31 9.37
CA ARG A 361 5.46 16.51 8.85
C ARG A 361 5.27 15.93 7.45
N ARG A 362 6.21 16.20 6.56
CA ARG A 362 6.09 15.83 5.15
C ARG A 362 7.32 15.11 4.66
N SER A 363 7.10 14.01 3.95
CA SER A 363 8.17 13.24 3.33
C SER A 363 8.97 13.98 2.26
N ASP A 364 8.38 14.99 1.60
CA ASP A 364 8.99 15.67 0.44
C ASP A 364 9.98 16.76 0.81
N VAL A 365 9.99 17.22 2.07
CA VAL A 365 10.99 18.19 2.56
C VAL A 365 12.30 17.51 3.02
N HIS A 366 12.31 16.18 3.07
CA HIS A 366 13.44 15.39 3.56
C HIS A 366 14.37 14.94 2.43
N GLY A 367 15.67 15.01 2.72
CA GLY A 367 16.71 14.63 1.78
C GLY A 367 16.94 13.12 1.76
N TYR A 368 17.74 12.67 0.80
CA TYR A 368 18.16 11.27 0.69
C TYR A 368 18.74 10.68 2.00
N ALA A 369 19.49 11.48 2.77
CA ALA A 369 20.08 11.04 4.03
C ALA A 369 19.04 10.75 5.11
N ASP A 370 17.96 11.54 5.13
CA ASP A 370 16.89 11.45 6.12
C ASP A 370 16.08 10.17 5.92
N HIS A 371 15.72 9.85 4.68
CA HIS A 371 15.05 8.58 4.35
C HIS A 371 15.90 7.36 4.72
N MET A 372 17.22 7.47 4.53
CA MET A 372 18.14 6.40 4.90
C MET A 372 18.19 6.18 6.42
N LEU A 373 18.16 7.25 7.21
CA LEU A 373 18.14 7.18 8.67
C LEU A 373 16.78 6.70 9.19
N ALA A 374 15.69 7.16 8.59
CA ALA A 374 14.33 6.68 8.85
C ALA A 374 14.22 5.16 8.62
N TRP A 375 14.72 4.68 7.48
CA TRP A 375 14.81 3.25 7.20
C TRP A 375 15.58 2.51 8.27
N SER A 376 16.76 2.99 8.67
CA SER A 376 17.61 2.27 9.63
C SER A 376 16.97 2.18 11.02
N ARG A 377 16.22 3.21 11.45
CA ARG A 377 15.47 3.14 12.70
C ARG A 377 14.34 2.13 12.62
N VAL A 378 13.58 2.11 11.52
CA VAL A 378 12.56 1.07 11.34
C VAL A 378 13.18 -0.33 11.22
N ASP A 379 14.34 -0.46 10.59
CA ASP A 379 15.09 -1.71 10.53
C ASP A 379 15.46 -2.20 11.94
N TRP A 380 15.91 -1.32 12.82
CA TRP A 380 16.12 -1.66 14.23
C TRP A 380 14.83 -2.08 14.92
N LEU A 381 13.74 -1.30 14.79
CA LEU A 381 12.44 -1.61 15.41
C LEU A 381 11.93 -2.99 15.00
N MET A 382 12.12 -3.38 13.74
CA MET A 382 11.71 -4.67 13.19
C MET A 382 12.57 -5.85 13.68
N ASN A 383 13.72 -5.63 14.30
CA ASN A 383 14.65 -6.66 14.74
C ASN A 383 14.71 -6.86 16.27
N HIS A 384 14.05 -6.01 17.09
CA HIS A 384 14.30 -5.98 18.54
C HIS A 384 13.16 -6.47 19.44
N ASP A 385 11.91 -6.54 18.96
CA ASP A 385 10.80 -7.11 19.73
C ASP A 385 9.71 -7.66 18.79
N GLU A 386 9.45 -8.97 18.90
CA GLU A 386 8.34 -9.63 18.22
C GLU A 386 7.01 -9.20 18.86
N GLY A 387 6.37 -8.20 18.27
CA GLY A 387 5.04 -7.71 18.67
C GLY A 387 5.01 -6.24 19.06
N ALA A 388 6.15 -5.62 19.38
CA ALA A 388 6.21 -4.17 19.61
C ALA A 388 5.69 -3.37 18.41
N PHE A 389 5.94 -3.81 17.18
CA PHE A 389 5.38 -3.18 15.98
C PHE A 389 3.84 -3.15 16.02
N GLY A 390 3.19 -4.27 16.37
CA GLY A 390 1.75 -4.35 16.54
C GLY A 390 1.26 -3.39 17.63
N ARG A 391 1.86 -3.43 18.83
CA ARG A 391 1.51 -2.53 19.95
C ARG A 391 1.68 -1.05 19.59
N PHE A 392 2.76 -0.72 18.88
CA PHE A 392 3.04 0.63 18.39
C PHE A 392 1.95 1.09 17.42
N MET A 393 1.66 0.30 16.39
CA MET A 393 0.66 0.65 15.39
C MET A 393 -0.73 0.74 15.99
N GLU A 394 -1.08 -0.17 16.91
CA GLU A 394 -2.33 -0.15 17.66
C GLU A 394 -2.53 1.18 18.38
N ARG A 395 -1.55 1.58 19.19
CA ARG A 395 -1.63 2.83 19.96
C ARG A 395 -1.55 4.05 19.06
N LEU A 396 -0.64 4.05 18.09
CA LEU A 396 -0.45 5.15 17.13
C LEU A 396 -1.76 5.47 16.42
N LYS A 397 -2.54 4.44 16.07
CA LYS A 397 -3.75 4.55 15.25
C LYS A 397 -5.05 4.55 16.04
N ASP A 398 -5.00 4.54 17.37
CA ASP A 398 -6.18 4.82 18.18
C ASP A 398 -6.76 6.20 17.85
N PRO A 399 -8.09 6.38 17.96
CA PRO A 399 -8.70 7.70 17.82
C PRO A 399 -7.98 8.77 18.64
N LEU A 400 -7.78 9.93 18.03
CA LEU A 400 -7.26 11.12 18.70
C LEU A 400 -8.45 11.93 19.24
N PRO A 401 -8.31 12.59 20.41
CA PRO A 401 -9.37 13.36 21.04
C PRO A 401 -9.53 14.72 20.35
N VAL A 402 -9.90 14.70 19.07
CA VAL A 402 -10.16 15.90 18.26
C VAL A 402 -11.65 16.18 18.19
N GLU A 403 -12.01 17.44 17.92
CA GLU A 403 -13.41 17.82 17.76
C GLU A 403 -14.09 16.99 16.65
N PRO A 404 -15.35 16.56 16.82
CA PRO A 404 -16.07 15.83 15.78
C PRO A 404 -16.07 16.58 14.45
N GLY A 405 -15.64 15.91 13.38
CA GLY A 405 -15.55 16.48 12.03
C GLY A 405 -14.25 17.23 11.75
N VAL A 406 -13.36 17.38 12.73
CA VAL A 406 -12.01 17.92 12.53
C VAL A 406 -11.04 16.76 12.33
N ALA A 407 -10.26 16.81 11.24
CA ALA A 407 -9.20 15.84 11.01
C ALA A 407 -8.04 16.11 11.99
N PRO A 408 -7.42 15.07 12.58
CA PRO A 408 -6.25 15.27 13.43
C PRO A 408 -5.13 15.98 12.67
N SER A 409 -4.59 17.01 13.29
CA SER A 409 -3.40 17.71 12.82
C SER A 409 -2.15 16.88 13.14
N GLU A 410 -1.03 17.23 12.54
CA GLU A 410 0.23 16.57 12.84
C GLU A 410 0.70 16.84 14.28
N ASP A 411 0.32 17.98 14.86
CA ASP A 411 0.57 18.33 16.26
C ASP A 411 -0.22 17.44 17.23
N ASP A 412 -1.34 16.86 16.79
CA ASP A 412 -2.09 15.85 17.56
C ASP A 412 -1.43 14.46 17.46
N VAL A 413 -0.82 14.15 16.32
CA VAL A 413 -0.23 12.83 16.04
C VAL A 413 1.12 12.66 16.73
N GLU A 414 1.94 13.72 16.81
CA GLU A 414 3.29 13.63 17.36
C GLU A 414 3.34 13.16 18.83
N PRO A 415 2.59 13.75 19.78
CA PRO A 415 2.56 13.28 21.17
C PRO A 415 2.11 11.81 21.26
N ARG A 416 1.14 11.42 20.42
CA ARG A 416 0.66 10.05 20.34
C ARG A 416 1.74 9.09 19.82
N ALA A 417 2.50 9.50 18.81
CA ALA A 417 3.57 8.67 18.26
C ALA A 417 4.68 8.42 19.28
N ARG A 418 5.03 9.44 20.07
CA ARG A 418 5.96 9.31 21.20
C ARG A 418 5.46 8.33 22.25
N GLU A 419 4.24 8.53 22.72
CA GLU A 419 3.59 7.64 23.69
C GLU A 419 3.53 6.19 23.16
N ALA A 420 3.18 6.01 21.89
CA ALA A 420 3.11 4.69 21.26
C ALA A 420 4.48 4.00 21.21
N LEU A 421 5.56 4.74 20.90
CA LEU A 421 6.93 4.20 20.91
C LEU A 421 7.33 3.76 22.32
N GLU A 422 7.13 4.62 23.31
CA GLU A 422 7.46 4.35 24.71
C GLU A 422 6.69 3.14 25.24
N LEU A 423 5.40 3.04 24.92
CA LEU A 423 4.57 1.91 25.31
C LEU A 423 4.99 0.61 24.62
N ALA A 424 5.37 0.67 23.35
CA ALA A 424 5.70 -0.52 22.57
C ALA A 424 7.07 -1.10 22.94
N TRP A 425 8.08 -0.26 23.16
CA TRP A 425 9.47 -0.67 23.40
C TRP A 425 9.97 -0.42 24.83
N GLY A 426 9.20 0.27 25.68
CA GLY A 426 9.63 0.59 27.05
C GLY A 426 10.82 1.55 27.12
N MET A 427 11.03 2.35 26.07
CA MET A 427 12.17 3.26 25.93
C MET A 427 11.70 4.66 25.54
N THR A 428 12.29 5.69 26.15
CA THR A 428 12.14 7.06 25.65
C THR A 428 12.81 7.21 24.28
N PRO A 429 12.46 8.24 23.48
CA PRO A 429 13.12 8.47 22.20
C PRO A 429 14.65 8.58 22.27
N GLU A 430 15.19 9.17 23.34
CA GLU A 430 16.64 9.27 23.56
C GLU A 430 17.28 7.91 23.86
N GLN A 431 16.60 7.07 24.65
CA GLN A 431 17.06 5.70 24.94
C GLN A 431 17.04 4.84 23.68
N LEU A 432 15.99 4.98 22.85
CA LEU A 432 15.88 4.28 21.57
C LEU A 432 16.98 4.72 20.61
N ASP A 433 17.27 6.02 20.52
CA ASP A 433 18.36 6.53 19.70
C ASP A 433 19.72 5.98 20.13
N ALA A 434 20.00 5.94 21.43
CA ALA A 434 21.24 5.36 21.95
C ALA A 434 21.37 3.87 21.59
N ALA A 435 20.30 3.09 21.80
CA ALA A 435 20.26 1.67 21.49
C ALA A 435 20.37 1.40 19.97
N TRP A 436 19.69 2.21 19.15
CA TRP A 436 19.77 2.16 17.70
C TRP A 436 21.18 2.49 17.20
N ALA A 437 21.79 3.55 17.72
CA ALA A 437 23.14 3.96 17.34
C ALA A 437 24.17 2.87 17.67
N GLU A 438 24.11 2.29 18.88
CA GLU A 438 24.96 1.18 19.27
C GLU A 438 24.78 -0.02 18.32
N TRP A 439 23.53 -0.42 18.05
CA TRP A 439 23.22 -1.53 17.15
C TRP A 439 23.71 -1.29 15.72
N VAL A 440 23.55 -0.07 15.19
CA VAL A 440 24.09 0.29 13.86
C VAL A 440 25.61 0.14 13.86
N LEU A 441 26.27 0.56 14.94
CA LEU A 441 27.71 0.46 15.04
C LEU A 441 28.19 -0.99 15.20
N ASP A 442 27.37 -1.89 15.71
CA ASP A 442 27.70 -3.31 15.80
C ASP A 442 27.40 -4.08 14.50
N THR A 443 26.18 -3.89 13.97
CA THR A 443 25.59 -4.74 12.93
C THR A 443 25.93 -4.30 11.51
N TYR A 444 25.96 -2.99 11.23
CA TYR A 444 26.13 -2.53 9.85
C TYR A 444 27.60 -2.66 9.38
N PRO A 445 27.82 -3.01 8.09
CA PRO A 445 29.17 -3.17 7.55
C PRO A 445 29.90 -1.83 7.51
N ARG A 446 31.23 -1.88 7.65
CA ARG A 446 32.09 -0.68 7.61
C ARG A 446 32.28 -0.09 6.21
N LYS A 447 32.08 -0.88 5.14
CA LYS A 447 32.35 -0.50 3.73
C LYS A 447 31.24 -0.97 2.81
#